data_AF-A0A938W7F2-F1
#
_entry.id   AF-A0A938W7F2-F1
#
_cell.length_a   1.000
_cell.length_b   1.000
_cell.length_c   1.000
_cell.angle_alpha   90.00
_cell.angle_beta   90.00
_cell.angle_gamma   90.00
#
_symmetry.space_group_name_H-M   'P 1'
#
loop_
_entity.id
_entity.type
_entity.pdbx_description
1 polymer ?
#
loop_
_entity_poly.entity_id
_entity_poly.type
_entity_poly.pdbx_seq_one_letter_code
_entity_poly.pdbx_strand_id
1 'polypeptide(L)' 'MACRELLDRRQLWRVIRLADGGLALDQGMGRSAYLCPRRDCLEEARRRKKLQKGLRCQ' A
#
# COMPACT_ATOMS: atom_id res chain seq x y z
N MET A 1 -1.01 -6.94 -7.42
CA MET A 1 -0.64 -5.56 -7.82
C MET A 1 -1.85 -4.89 -8.45
N ALA A 2 -2.09 -3.60 -8.19
CA ALA A 2 -3.31 -2.90 -8.60
C ALA A 2 -3.27 -2.32 -10.01
N CYS A 3 -2.11 -1.83 -10.48
CA CYS A 3 -1.82 -1.81 -11.91
C CYS A 3 -0.78 -2.89 -12.20
N ARG A 4 -0.97 -3.63 -13.30
CA ARG A 4 -0.03 -4.66 -13.78
C ARG A 4 1.18 -4.03 -14.50
N GLU A 5 1.45 -2.76 -14.24
CA GLU A 5 2.55 -2.02 -14.85
C GLU A 5 3.84 -2.27 -14.06
N LEU A 6 4.95 -2.45 -14.79
CA LEU A 6 6.30 -2.47 -14.25
C LEU A 6 6.72 -1.04 -13.90
N LEU A 7 6.08 -0.43 -12.90
CA LEU A 7 6.59 0.80 -12.33
C LEU A 7 7.82 0.50 -11.49
N ASP A 8 8.80 1.40 -11.57
CA ASP A 8 9.98 1.35 -10.73
C ASP A 8 9.55 1.37 -9.25
N ARG A 9 10.15 0.49 -8.44
CA ARG A 9 9.78 0.33 -7.03
C ARG A 9 9.94 1.63 -6.24
N ARG A 10 10.80 2.55 -6.69
CA ARG A 10 11.01 3.87 -6.09
C ARG A 10 9.83 4.82 -6.29
N GLN A 11 8.98 4.58 -7.28
CA GLN A 11 7.80 5.40 -7.56
C GLN A 11 6.55 4.89 -6.84
N LEU A 12 6.60 3.72 -6.22
CA LEU A 12 5.47 3.15 -5.49
C LEU A 12 5.48 3.62 -4.05
N TRP A 13 4.33 4.04 -3.55
CA TRP A 13 4.15 4.32 -2.13
C TRP A 13 4.19 3.01 -1.35
N ARG A 14 5.12 2.92 -0.41
CA ARG A 14 5.18 1.80 0.52
C ARG A 14 4.42 2.17 1.78
N VAL A 15 3.22 1.63 1.93
CA VAL A 15 2.45 1.75 3.17
C VAL A 15 2.87 0.63 4.12
N ILE A 16 3.23 0.96 5.34
CA ILE A 16 3.70 0.02 6.35
C ILE A 16 2.73 0.07 7.52
N ARG A 17 2.26 -1.10 7.95
CA ARG A 17 1.56 -1.22 9.23
C ARG A 17 2.58 -1.50 10.32
N LEU A 18 2.59 -0.62 11.30
CA LEU A 18 3.38 -0.76 12.53
C LEU A 18 2.74 -1.79 13.47
N ALA A 19 3.54 -2.27 14.41
CA ALA A 19 3.09 -3.25 15.40
C ALA A 19 2.01 -2.68 16.34
N ASP A 20 1.99 -1.37 16.58
CA ASP A 20 1.00 -0.70 17.43
C ASP A 20 -0.38 -0.56 16.76
N GLY A 21 -0.49 -0.93 15.47
CA GLY A 21 -1.70 -0.75 14.68
C GLY A 21 -1.72 0.55 13.87
N GLY A 22 -0.73 1.42 14.04
CA GLY A 22 -0.52 2.61 13.23
C GLY A 22 -0.13 2.29 11.78
N LEU A 23 -0.34 3.28 10.91
CA LEU A 23 0.09 3.25 9.52
C LEU A 23 1.21 4.27 9.33
N ALA A 24 2.30 3.83 8.73
CA ALA A 24 3.43 4.67 8.35
C ALA A 24 3.66 4.59 6.83
N LEU A 25 4.22 5.66 6.25
CA LEU A 25 4.50 5.74 4.82
C LEU A 25 6.03 5.73 4.62
N ASP A 26 6.50 4.81 3.77
CA ASP A 26 7.89 4.54 3.37
C ASP A 26 8.86 4.12 4.48
N GLN A 27 8.64 4.58 5.71
CA GLN A 27 9.47 4.34 6.88
C GLN A 27 8.70 3.60 7.98
N GLY A 28 9.37 2.67 8.63
CA GLY A 28 8.80 1.86 9.70
C GLY A 28 9.10 0.37 9.57
N MET A 29 8.78 -0.37 10.62
CA MET A 29 8.98 -1.81 10.72
C MET A 29 7.63 -2.49 10.89
N GLY A 30 7.38 -3.49 10.04
CA GLY A 30 6.14 -4.26 10.07
C GLY A 30 5.68 -4.68 8.69
N ARG A 31 4.37 -4.91 8.53
CA ARG A 31 3.80 -5.46 7.30
C ARG A 31 3.67 -4.34 6.28
N SER A 32 4.34 -4.45 5.13
CA SER A 32 4.28 -3.42 4.08
C SER A 32 3.47 -3.83 2.86
N ALA A 33 2.77 -2.87 2.26
CA ALA A 33 2.08 -3.00 0.99
C ALA A 33 2.50 -1.87 0.05
N TYR A 34 2.70 -2.20 -1.23
CA TYR A 34 3.05 -1.22 -2.25
C TYR A 34 1.81 -0.78 -3.02
N LEU A 35 1.70 0.52 -3.25
CA LEU A 35 0.63 1.13 -4.02
C LEU A 35 1.20 2.08 -5.08
N CYS A 36 0.60 2.07 -6.26
CA CYS A 36 0.93 3.03 -7.29
C CYS A 36 0.36 4.42 -6.92
N PRO A 37 1.12 5.51 -7.01
CA PRO A 37 0.67 6.87 -6.68
C PRO A 37 -0.38 7.41 -7.66
N ARG A 38 -0.72 6.66 -8.71
CA ARG A 38 -1.79 7.00 -9.64
C ARG A 38 -3.14 7.02 -8.93
N ARG A 39 -3.91 8.07 -9.21
CA ARG A 39 -5.25 8.28 -8.63
C ARG A 39 -6.19 7.11 -8.89
N ASP A 40 -6.21 6.56 -10.10
CA ASP A 40 -7.02 5.39 -10.45
C ASP A 40 -6.64 4.14 -9.63
N CYS A 41 -5.34 3.95 -9.40
CA CYS A 41 -4.84 2.82 -8.61
C CYS A 41 -5.21 2.96 -7.14
N LEU A 42 -5.14 4.18 -6.60
CA LEU A 42 -5.55 4.51 -5.24
C LEU A 42 -7.06 4.31 -5.06
N GLU A 43 -7.88 4.81 -5.98
CA GLU A 43 -9.34 4.63 -5.96
C GLU A 43 -9.71 3.15 -5.99
N GLU A 44 -9.15 2.37 -6.91
CA GLU A 44 -9.43 0.93 -6.99
C GLU A 44 -8.89 0.17 -5.76
N ALA A 45 -7.73 0.56 -5.23
CA ALA A 45 -7.20 -0.03 -4.01
C ALA A 45 -8.05 0.28 -2.77
N ARG A 46 -8.60 1.50 -2.69
CA ARG A 46 -9.55 1.91 -1.66
C ARG A 46 -10.86 1.15 -1.80
N ARG A 47 -11.45 1.13 -3.00
CA ARG A 47 -12.71 0.44 -3.32
C ARG A 47 -12.64 -1.04 -3.00
N ARG A 48 -11.55 -1.72 -3.37
CA ARG A 48 -11.35 -3.15 -3.13
C ARG A 48 -10.71 -3.48 -1.77
N LYS A 49 -10.47 -2.48 -0.92
CA LYS A 49 -9.79 -2.65 0.38
C LYS A 49 -8.46 -3.41 0.26
N LYS A 50 -7.72 -3.19 -0.84
CA LYS A 50 -6.46 -3.90 -1.13
C LYS A 50 -5.39 -3.62 -0.09
N LEU A 51 -5.29 -2.37 0.37
CA LEU A 51 -4.37 -1.99 1.44
C LEU A 51 -4.73 -2.69 2.75
N GLN A 52 -6.00 -2.66 3.15
CA GLN A 52 -6.46 -3.37 4.36
C GLN A 52 -6.17 -4.87 4.29
N LYS A 53 -6.46 -5.53 3.16
CA LYS A 53 -6.11 -6.94 2.95
C LYS A 53 -4.59 -7.20 2.97
N GLY A 54 -3.80 -6.36 2.32
CA GLY A 54 -2.34 -6.50 2.25
C GLY A 54 -1.66 -6.30 3.61
N LEU A 55 -2.13 -5.31 4.36
CA LEU A 55 -1.67 -4.98 5.70
C LEU A 55 -2.34 -5.84 6.79
N ARG A 56 -3.28 -6.72 6.42
CA ARG A 56 -4.15 -7.50 7.33
C ARG A 56 -4.82 -6.64 8.42
N CYS A 57 -5.11 -5.37 8.12
CA CYS A 57 -5.94 -4.55 8.99
C CYS A 57 -7.38 -5.01 8.78
N GLN A 58 -8.01 -5.52 9.83
CA GLN A 58 -9.40 -5.94 9.83
C GLN A 58 -10.26 -4.84 10.42
#